data_AF-A0A534N7P0-F1
#
_entry.id   AF-A0A534N7P0-F1
#
_cell.length_a   1.000
_cell.length_b   1.000
_cell.length_c   1.000
_cell.angle_alpha   90.00
_cell.angle_beta   90.00
_cell.angle_gamma   90.00
#
_symmetry.space_group_name_H-M   'P 1'
#
loop_
_entity.id
_entity.type
_entity.pdbx_description
1 polymer ?
#
loop_
_entity_poly.entity_id
_entity_poly.type
_entity_poly.pdbx_seq_one_letter_code
_entity_poly.pdbx_strand_id
1 'polypeptide(L)'
;MAETLLPPPQTAGALGAYVKNVRDTAKSFWEGMSVTLSYMFRKPITSQYPDRMSVPVHHTIPARYRGFLEVDMDICTACQAC
;
A
#
# COMPACT_ATOMS: atom_id res chain seq x y z
N MET A 1 -14.57 12.88 -2.98
CA MET A 1 -15.55 13.65 -2.18
C MET A 1 -14.84 14.29 -0.97
N ALA A 2 -13.64 14.86 -1.17
CA ALA A 2 -12.87 15.55 -0.14
C ALA A 2 -12.79 17.01 -0.56
N GLU A 3 -13.88 17.73 -0.34
CA GLU A 3 -13.85 19.18 -0.20
C GLU A 3 -13.08 19.51 1.08
N THR A 4 -11.75 19.56 0.99
CA THR A 4 -10.94 20.23 2.00
C THR A 4 -10.97 21.72 1.71
N LEU A 5 -12.00 22.34 2.29
CA LEU A 5 -12.10 23.73 2.72
C LEU A 5 -10.79 24.51 2.64
N LEU A 6 -10.79 25.52 1.76
CA LEU A 6 -9.89 26.67 1.89
C LEU A 6 -9.94 27.20 3.34
N PRO A 7 -8.80 27.47 4.00
CA PRO A 7 -8.80 28.09 5.32
C PRO A 7 -9.47 29.48 5.24
N PRO A 8 -10.23 29.89 6.28
CA PRO A 8 -10.87 31.20 6.31
C PRO A 8 -9.83 32.33 6.23
N PRO A 9 -10.15 33.49 5.63
CA PRO A 9 -9.24 34.62 5.53
C PRO A 9 -8.76 35.07 6.91
N GLN A 10 -7.44 35.04 7.11
CA GLN A 10 -6.78 35.29 8.39
C GLN A 10 -6.66 36.80 8.65
N THR A 11 -7.72 37.43 9.17
CA THR A 11 -7.79 38.88 9.45
C THR A 11 -7.75 39.25 10.94
N ALA A 12 -7.04 38.47 11.77
CA ALA A 12 -6.74 38.83 13.15
C ALA A 12 -5.25 38.58 13.42
N GLY A 13 -4.59 39.54 14.09
CA GLY A 13 -3.13 39.69 14.30
C GLY A 13 -2.24 38.47 13.97
N ALA A 14 -1.22 38.69 13.14
CA ALA A 14 -0.33 37.67 12.56
C ALA A 14 0.14 36.55 13.53
N LEU A 15 0.36 36.90 14.81
CA LEU A 15 0.72 35.93 15.87
C LEU A 15 -0.42 34.99 16.27
N GLY A 16 -1.65 35.48 16.40
CA GLY A 16 -2.80 34.68 16.76
C GLY A 16 -3.21 33.69 15.67
N ALA A 17 -3.11 34.13 14.41
CA ALA A 17 -3.33 33.28 13.24
C ALA A 17 -2.27 32.17 13.13
N TYR A 18 -0.99 32.50 13.35
CA TYR A 18 0.10 31.51 13.34
C TYR A 18 -0.08 30.43 14.42
N VAL A 19 -0.35 30.84 15.67
CA VAL A 19 -0.58 29.88 16.77
C VAL A 19 -1.78 28.99 16.50
N LYS A 20 -2.84 29.52 15.89
CA LYS A 20 -4.01 28.72 15.47
C LYS A 20 -3.63 27.68 14.43
N ASN A 21 -2.88 28.07 13.39
CA ASN A 21 -2.45 27.14 12.33
C ASN A 21 -1.52 26.04 12.87
N VAL A 22 -0.61 26.37 13.79
CA VAL A 22 0.27 25.38 14.44
C VAL A 22 -0.55 24.38 15.25
N ARG A 23 -1.56 24.85 16.00
CA ARG A 23 -2.45 23.97 16.76
C ARG A 23 -3.25 23.04 15.85
N ASP A 24 -3.78 23.57 14.74
CA ASP A 24 -4.57 22.77 13.81
C ASP A 24 -3.70 21.73 13.09
N THR A 25 -2.44 22.07 12.77
CA THR A 25 -1.45 21.12 12.21
C THR A 25 -1.04 20.04 13.21
N ALA A 26 -0.83 20.39 14.48
CA ALA A 26 -0.49 19.43 15.52
C ALA A 26 -1.60 18.40 15.74
N LYS A 27 -2.87 18.82 15.67
CA LYS A 27 -4.03 17.91 15.76
C LYS A 27 -4.07 16.91 14.61
N SER A 28 -3.93 17.38 13.36
CA SER A 28 -3.96 16.49 12.19
C SER A 28 -2.78 15.51 12.16
N PHE A 29 -1.60 15.94 12.64
CA PHE A 29 -0.46 15.05 12.80
C PHE A 29 -0.71 13.96 13.85
N TRP A 30 -1.33 14.31 14.99
CA TRP A 30 -1.70 13.33 16.01
C TRP A 30 -2.76 12.34 15.53
N GLU A 31 -3.73 12.81 14.75
CA GLU A 31 -4.73 11.94 14.10
C GLU A 31 -4.03 10.92 13.17
N GLY A 32 -3.12 11.38 12.29
CA GLY A 32 -2.35 10.49 11.41
C GLY A 32 -1.45 9.50 12.17
N MET A 33 -0.79 9.95 13.24
CA MET A 33 0.01 9.08 14.08
C MET A 33 -0.84 8.05 14.83
N SER A 34 -2.03 8.41 15.29
CA SER A 34 -2.94 7.44 15.95
C SER A 34 -3.35 6.31 15.01
N VAL A 35 -3.59 6.63 13.72
CA VAL A 35 -3.92 5.64 12.70
C VAL A 35 -2.73 4.73 12.41
N THR A 36 -1.55 5.29 12.14
CA THR A 36 -0.35 4.49 11.86
C THR A 36 0.03 3.59 13.03
N LEU A 37 -0.04 4.10 14.26
CA LEU A 37 0.20 3.32 15.47
C LEU A 37 -0.83 2.17 15.62
N SER A 38 -2.09 2.41 15.25
CA SER A 38 -3.12 1.34 15.26
C SER A 38 -2.79 0.20 14.29
N TYR A 39 -2.16 0.49 13.15
CA TYR A 39 -1.76 -0.52 12.17
C TYR A 39 -0.50 -1.28 12.60
N MET A 40 0.39 -0.65 13.36
CA MET A 40 1.60 -1.30 13.88
C MET A 40 1.30 -2.45 14.85
N PHE A 41 0.19 -2.36 15.60
CA PHE A 41 -0.22 -3.40 16.55
C PHE A 41 -1.15 -4.47 15.94
N ARG A 42 -1.59 -4.33 14.67
CA ARG A 42 -2.32 -5.38 13.97
C ARG A 42 -1.35 -6.48 13.55
N LYS A 43 -1.83 -7.73 13.47
CA LYS A 43 -1.00 -8.85 12.97
C LYS A 43 -0.55 -8.55 11.53
N PRO A 44 0.74 -8.76 11.20
CA PRO A 44 1.23 -8.56 9.84
C PRO A 44 0.54 -9.56 8.89
N ILE A 45 0.13 -9.08 7.72
CA ILE A 45 -0.47 -9.91 6.65
C ILE A 45 0.58 -10.54 5.73
N THR A 46 1.87 -10.30 5.99
CA THR A 46 2.95 -10.80 5.16
C THR A 46 3.27 -12.24 5.52
N SER A 47 3.36 -13.10 4.51
CA SER A 47 3.94 -14.43 4.64
C SER A 47 5.42 -14.35 4.27
N GLN A 48 6.31 -14.80 5.16
CA GLN A 48 7.74 -14.80 4.88
C GLN A 48 8.07 -15.94 3.91
N TYR A 49 8.51 -15.59 2.71
CA TYR A 49 9.06 -16.54 1.75
C TYR A 49 10.49 -16.91 2.15
N PRO A 50 10.94 -18.17 2.08
CA PRO A 50 10.19 -19.41 1.81
C PRO A 50 9.64 -20.09 3.08
N ASP A 51 10.02 -19.62 4.28
CA ASP A 51 9.93 -20.41 5.51
C ASP A 51 8.56 -20.44 6.20
N ARG A 52 7.69 -19.44 5.98
CA ARG A 52 6.42 -19.29 6.74
C ARG A 52 5.16 -19.28 5.88
N MET A 53 5.19 -19.93 4.72
CA MET A 53 4.00 -20.12 3.89
C MET A 53 3.17 -21.31 4.40
N SER A 54 1.87 -21.10 4.61
CA SER A 54 0.94 -22.16 5.03
C SER A 54 0.70 -23.22 3.95
N VAL A 55 0.91 -22.84 2.68
CA VAL A 55 0.71 -23.67 1.51
C VAL A 55 1.92 -23.50 0.59
N PRO A 56 2.43 -24.56 -0.04
CA PRO A 56 3.49 -24.44 -1.03
C PRO A 56 3.14 -23.45 -2.15
N VAL A 57 4.16 -22.73 -2.64
CA VAL A 57 4.03 -21.68 -3.66
C VAL A 57 3.23 -22.16 -4.88
N HIS A 58 3.49 -23.38 -5.35
CA HIS A 58 2.82 -23.96 -6.51
C HIS A 58 1.30 -24.08 -6.38
N HIS A 59 0.77 -24.25 -5.17
CA HIS A 59 -0.68 -24.32 -4.94
C HIS A 59 -1.32 -22.95 -4.69
N THR A 60 -0.54 -21.92 -4.36
CA THR A 60 -1.04 -20.52 -4.26
C THR A 60 -1.13 -19.83 -5.62
N ILE A 61 -0.45 -20.40 -6.62
CA ILE A 61 -0.40 -19.86 -7.97
C ILE A 61 -1.73 -20.16 -8.69
N PRO A 62 -2.38 -19.15 -9.30
CA PRO A 62 -3.60 -19.39 -10.07
C PRO A 62 -3.31 -20.23 -11.33
N ALA A 63 -4.27 -21.04 -11.76
CA ALA A 63 -4.11 -21.99 -12.88
C ALA A 63 -3.69 -21.35 -14.22
N ARG A 64 -3.83 -20.03 -14.38
CA ARG A 64 -3.44 -19.27 -15.58
C ARG A 64 -2.20 -18.40 -15.36
N TYR A 65 -1.45 -18.62 -14.30
CA TYR A 65 -0.19 -17.93 -14.11
C TYR A 65 0.81 -18.33 -15.19
N ARG A 66 1.41 -17.32 -15.82
CA ARG A 66 2.44 -17.52 -16.84
C ARG A 66 3.78 -17.61 -16.13
N GLY A 67 4.17 -18.85 -15.81
CA GLY A 67 5.45 -19.17 -15.19
C GLY A 67 6.56 -19.32 -16.22
N PHE A 68 7.48 -20.23 -15.93
CA PHE A 68 8.51 -20.63 -16.88
C PHE A 68 7.86 -21.32 -18.09
N LEU A 69 8.27 -20.95 -19.30
CA LEU A 69 7.82 -21.63 -20.51
C LEU A 69 8.63 -22.91 -20.67
N GLU A 70 7.95 -24.04 -20.52
CA GLU A 70 8.51 -25.36 -20.84
C GLU A 70 8.18 -25.66 -22.30
N VAL A 71 9.20 -25.96 -23.11
CA VAL A 71 9.03 -26.36 -24.51
C VAL A 71 8.90 -27.88 -24.56
N ASP A 72 7.77 -28.35 -25.08
CA ASP A 72 7.58 -29.75 -25.40
C ASP A 72 8.25 -30.07 -26.75
N MET A 73 9.34 -30.85 -26.69
CA MET A 73 10.15 -31.20 -27.85
C MET A 73 9.46 -32.20 -28.78
N ASP A 74 8.46 -32.94 -28.30
CA ASP A 74 7.74 -33.92 -29.13
C ASP A 74 6.71 -33.24 -30.05
N ILE A 75 6.26 -32.03 -29.69
CA ILE A 75 5.24 -31.26 -30.42
C ILE A 75 5.87 -30.15 -31.28
N CYS A 76 7.06 -29.68 -30.94
CA CYS A 76 7.73 -28.58 -31.64
C CYS A 76 8.11 -28.98 -33.08
N THR A 77 7.48 -28.35 -34.08
CA THR A 77 7.77 -28.56 -35.52
C THR A 77 8.70 -27.50 -36.13
N ALA A 78 9.36 -26.68 -35.31
CA ALA A 78 10.24 -25.58 -35.75
C ALA A 78 9.56 -24.56 -36.70
N CYS A 79 8.27 -24.25 -36.46
CA CYS A 79 7.48 -23.36 -37.31
C CYS A 79 7.77 -21.84 -37.16
N GLN A 80 8.69 -21.45 -36.24
CA GLN A 80 9.09 -20.06 -35.99
C GLN A 80 7.94 -19.10 -35.57
N ALA A 81 6.85 -19.64 -35.02
CA ALA A 81 5.73 -18.84 -34.54
C ALA A 81 5.81 -18.45 -33.05
N CYS A 82 6.64 -19.16 -32.29
CA CYS A 82 6.95 -18.94 -30.87
C CYS A 82 8.05 -17.89 -30.69
#